data_AF-A0A1Y4QLR6-F1
#
_entry.id   AF-A0A1Y4QLR6-F1
#
_cell.length_a   1.000
_cell.length_b   1.000
_cell.length_c   1.000
_cell.angle_alpha   90.00
_cell.angle_beta   90.00
_cell.angle_gamma   90.00
#
_symmetry.space_group_name_H-M   'P 1'
#
loop_
_entity.id
_entity.type
_entity.pdbx_description
1 polymer ?
#
loop_
_entity_poly.entity_id
_entity_poly.type
_entity_poly.pdbx_seq_one_letter_code
_entity_poly.pdbx_strand_id
1 'polypeptide(L)'
;MNKKKMIVIILIVVAIVLVVFMVNKDDKTDDKKYVASLGDEIFVEESYGYGGNFVEDGSDKKVSNVWTLKVSNYSNEDIQFLRIKAQKDSDIGVFDITTLKANSSVVVMESNALECPNNSEDYHYDVENLAYFQSEMSLHSDVFKIMAKDNWIKLENISGQDINGDIYVYFKNYENKIYQGGITYRVKFAGGIKAGATIEMQSQHYSNKKSKILYLTYQ
;
A
#
# COMPACT_ATOMS: atom_id res chain seq x y z
N MET A 1 -45.27 -24.08 -39.40
CA MET A 1 -44.01 -24.65 -38.88
C MET A 1 -44.31 -25.48 -37.63
N ASN A 2 -43.81 -26.73 -37.54
CA ASN A 2 -44.11 -27.61 -36.39
C ASN A 2 -43.51 -27.01 -35.09
N LYS A 3 -44.27 -27.00 -33.98
CA LYS A 3 -43.84 -26.48 -32.67
C LYS A 3 -42.44 -26.97 -32.26
N LYS A 4 -42.09 -28.23 -32.58
CA LYS A 4 -40.74 -28.78 -32.33
C LYS A 4 -39.64 -28.05 -33.13
N LYS A 5 -39.87 -27.72 -34.40
CA LYS A 5 -38.92 -26.97 -35.23
C LYS A 5 -38.77 -25.53 -34.76
N MET A 6 -39.85 -24.92 -34.26
CA MET A 6 -39.81 -23.55 -33.72
C MET A 6 -39.00 -23.46 -32.42
N ILE A 7 -39.13 -24.43 -31.52
CA ILE A 7 -38.36 -24.49 -30.26
C ILE A 7 -36.86 -24.68 -30.55
N VAL A 8 -36.51 -25.52 -31.51
CA VAL A 8 -35.09 -25.75 -31.90
C VAL A 8 -34.46 -24.47 -32.47
N ILE A 9 -35.18 -23.73 -33.31
CA ILE A 9 -34.67 -22.46 -33.86
C ILE A 9 -34.47 -21.42 -32.75
N ILE A 10 -35.40 -21.30 -31.80
CA ILE A 10 -35.26 -20.36 -30.68
C ILE A 10 -34.04 -20.70 -29.82
N LEU A 11 -33.83 -21.99 -29.51
CA LEU A 11 -32.66 -22.43 -28.73
C LEU A 11 -31.34 -22.15 -29.45
N ILE A 12 -31.29 -22.33 -30.77
CA ILE A 12 -30.10 -22.01 -31.57
C ILE A 12 -29.82 -20.50 -31.56
N VAL A 13 -30.86 -19.66 -31.72
CA VAL A 13 -30.68 -18.20 -31.69
C VAL A 13 -30.22 -17.73 -30.30
N VAL A 14 -30.79 -18.27 -29.22
CA VAL A 14 -30.38 -17.94 -27.84
C VAL A 14 -28.93 -18.39 -27.59
N ALA A 15 -28.54 -19.58 -28.06
CA ALA A 15 -27.17 -20.04 -27.93
C ALA A 15 -26.19 -19.17 -28.73
N ILE A 16 -26.54 -18.75 -29.96
CA ILE A 16 -25.71 -17.83 -30.76
C ILE A 16 -25.60 -16.47 -30.08
N VAL A 17 -26.69 -15.92 -29.54
CA VAL A 17 -26.65 -14.64 -28.82
C VAL A 17 -25.79 -14.75 -27.57
N LEU A 18 -25.88 -15.84 -26.80
CA LEU A 18 -25.03 -16.08 -25.63
C LEU A 18 -23.55 -16.23 -26.00
N VAL A 19 -23.24 -16.94 -27.10
CA VAL A 19 -21.86 -17.06 -27.61
C VAL A 19 -21.35 -15.71 -28.06
N VAL A 20 -22.12 -14.91 -28.80
CA VAL A 20 -21.73 -13.56 -29.20
C VAL A 20 -21.57 -12.64 -27.99
N PHE A 21 -22.42 -12.78 -26.96
CA PHE A 21 -22.31 -11.99 -25.73
C PHE A 21 -21.09 -12.41 -24.89
N MET A 22 -20.72 -13.69 -24.87
CA MET A 22 -19.51 -14.21 -24.23
C MET A 22 -18.25 -13.80 -24.99
N VAL A 23 -18.25 -13.91 -26.32
CA VAL A 23 -17.14 -13.48 -27.19
C VAL A 23 -16.93 -11.97 -27.12
N ASN A 24 -18.01 -11.18 -27.01
CA ASN A 24 -17.92 -9.73 -26.82
C ASN A 24 -17.59 -9.32 -25.37
N LYS A 25 -17.45 -10.26 -24.43
CA LYS A 25 -17.14 -9.94 -23.03
C LYS A 25 -15.63 -9.86 -22.75
N ASP A 26 -14.79 -10.17 -23.73
CA ASP A 26 -13.34 -10.35 -23.54
C ASP A 26 -12.43 -9.26 -24.13
N ASP A 27 -12.93 -8.09 -24.57
CA ASP A 27 -12.04 -7.04 -25.12
C ASP A 27 -12.37 -5.63 -24.65
N LYS A 28 -12.36 -5.44 -23.33
CA LYS A 28 -12.08 -4.13 -22.70
C LYS A 28 -11.16 -4.31 -21.50
N THR A 29 -10.00 -4.91 -21.71
CA THR A 29 -8.84 -4.57 -20.89
C THR A 29 -8.43 -3.16 -21.29
N ASP A 30 -8.69 -2.18 -20.42
CA ASP A 30 -7.92 -0.93 -20.47
C ASP A 30 -6.46 -1.35 -20.39
N ASP A 31 -5.69 -1.21 -21.48
CA ASP A 31 -4.23 -1.38 -21.46
C ASP A 31 -3.66 -0.27 -20.57
N LYS A 32 -3.66 -0.50 -19.25
CA LYS A 32 -3.03 0.38 -18.27
C LYS A 32 -1.55 0.46 -18.63
N LYS A 33 -1.15 1.58 -19.22
CA LYS A 33 0.24 1.85 -19.53
C LYS A 33 0.95 2.27 -18.25
N TYR A 34 1.69 1.35 -17.65
CA TYR A 34 2.62 1.62 -16.55
C TYR A 34 3.91 2.26 -17.09
N VAL A 35 4.61 3.03 -16.24
CA VAL A 35 5.98 3.52 -16.55
C VAL A 35 6.95 2.35 -16.60
N ALA A 36 6.89 1.46 -15.60
CA ALA A 36 7.73 0.27 -15.55
C ALA A 36 7.02 -0.89 -14.82
N SER A 37 7.31 -2.11 -15.25
CA SER A 37 7.03 -3.32 -14.46
C SER A 37 8.28 -3.68 -13.66
N LEU A 38 8.10 -3.94 -12.37
CA LEU A 38 9.16 -4.27 -11.43
C LEU A 38 9.27 -5.78 -11.16
N GLY A 39 8.46 -6.60 -11.84
CA GLY A 39 8.25 -8.01 -11.49
C GLY A 39 7.21 -8.20 -10.39
N ASP A 40 6.82 -9.46 -10.15
CA ASP A 40 5.91 -9.88 -9.06
C ASP A 40 4.60 -9.06 -8.94
N GLU A 41 4.03 -8.65 -10.08
CA GLU A 41 2.83 -7.82 -10.13
C GLU A 41 2.99 -6.44 -9.43
N ILE A 42 4.23 -5.96 -9.34
CA ILE A 42 4.59 -4.64 -8.83
C ILE A 42 4.90 -3.71 -10.01
N PHE A 43 4.39 -2.49 -9.97
CA PHE A 43 4.50 -1.54 -11.07
C PHE A 43 4.79 -0.13 -10.58
N VAL A 44 5.64 0.59 -11.32
CA VAL A 44 5.70 2.06 -11.28
C VAL A 44 4.61 2.56 -12.22
N GLU A 45 3.57 3.18 -11.67
CA GLU A 45 2.46 3.71 -12.45
C GLU A 45 2.77 5.10 -13.00
N GLU A 46 3.42 5.93 -12.20
CA GLU A 46 3.66 7.34 -12.49
C GLU A 46 5.02 7.74 -11.92
N SER A 47 5.71 8.66 -12.60
CA SER A 47 6.94 9.30 -12.12
C SER A 47 6.88 10.80 -12.39
N TYR A 48 6.98 11.62 -11.35
CA TYR A 48 6.75 13.07 -11.44
C TYR A 48 7.43 13.85 -10.31
N GLY A 49 7.46 15.18 -10.45
CA GLY A 49 7.95 16.09 -9.42
C GLY A 49 6.87 16.48 -8.42
N TYR A 50 7.14 16.32 -7.13
CA TYR A 50 6.24 16.68 -6.04
C TYR A 50 6.74 17.90 -5.27
N GLY A 51 5.80 18.76 -4.83
CA GLY A 51 6.06 19.83 -3.88
C GLY A 51 5.13 19.75 -2.68
N GLY A 52 5.69 19.88 -1.48
CA GLY A 52 4.92 19.74 -0.24
C GLY A 52 5.77 19.34 0.96
N ASN A 53 5.22 18.49 1.83
CA ASN A 53 5.95 17.97 2.98
C ASN A 53 6.75 16.75 2.56
N PHE A 54 8.04 16.72 2.89
CA PHE A 54 8.87 15.55 2.75
C PHE A 54 8.70 14.65 3.96
N VAL A 55 8.07 13.49 3.76
CA VAL A 55 7.68 12.58 4.85
C VAL A 55 8.68 11.44 5.07
N GLU A 56 9.59 11.20 4.13
CA GLU A 56 10.45 9.99 4.12
C GLU A 56 11.46 9.93 5.27
N ASP A 57 11.78 11.07 5.88
CA ASP A 57 12.64 11.17 7.07
C ASP A 57 11.86 11.55 8.34
N GLY A 58 10.52 11.65 8.26
CA GLY A 58 9.66 12.10 9.36
C GLY A 58 9.80 13.58 9.75
N SER A 59 10.59 14.38 9.03
CA SER A 59 10.81 15.79 9.37
C SER A 59 9.66 16.71 8.97
N ASP A 60 8.84 16.29 8.00
CA ASP A 60 7.80 17.12 7.37
C ASP A 60 8.34 18.43 6.77
N LYS A 61 9.65 18.50 6.47
CA LYS A 61 10.27 19.71 5.88
C LYS A 61 9.63 20.02 4.53
N LYS A 62 9.56 21.31 4.18
CA LYS A 62 9.03 21.74 2.88
C LYS A 62 10.06 21.47 1.78
N VAL A 63 9.59 20.87 0.70
CA VAL A 63 10.38 20.56 -0.51
C VAL A 63 9.61 20.94 -1.77
N SER A 64 10.34 21.06 -2.89
CA SER A 64 9.79 21.37 -4.21
C SER A 64 10.45 20.50 -5.26
N ASN A 65 9.66 20.04 -6.23
CA ASN A 65 10.10 19.22 -7.36
C ASN A 65 10.87 17.95 -6.96
N VAL A 66 10.55 17.31 -5.83
CA VAL A 66 11.19 16.05 -5.44
C VAL A 66 10.69 14.92 -6.32
N TRP A 67 11.62 14.11 -6.82
CA TRP A 67 11.30 12.94 -7.63
C TRP A 67 10.41 11.98 -6.84
N THR A 68 9.23 11.70 -7.38
CA THR A 68 8.18 10.94 -6.71
C THR A 68 7.63 9.88 -7.65
N LEU A 69 7.40 8.69 -7.11
CA LEU A 69 6.77 7.58 -7.82
C LEU A 69 5.41 7.26 -7.21
N LYS A 70 4.46 6.89 -8.06
CA LYS A 70 3.30 6.12 -7.64
C LYS A 70 3.57 4.65 -7.96
N VAL A 71 3.62 3.81 -6.92
CA VAL A 71 3.94 2.39 -7.02
C VAL A 71 2.72 1.58 -6.60
N SER A 72 2.37 0.56 -7.38
CA SER A 72 1.28 -0.37 -7.08
C SER A 72 1.82 -1.77 -6.84
N ASN A 73 1.31 -2.41 -5.79
CA ASN A 73 1.45 -3.84 -5.53
C ASN A 73 0.10 -4.51 -5.87
N TYR A 74 0.01 -5.13 -7.03
CA TYR A 74 -1.16 -5.91 -7.43
C TYR A 74 -1.07 -7.39 -7.05
N SER A 75 0.04 -7.80 -6.43
CA SER A 75 0.18 -9.17 -5.92
C SER A 75 -0.76 -9.43 -4.73
N ASN A 76 -0.81 -10.70 -4.35
CA ASN A 76 -1.53 -11.17 -3.17
C ASN A 76 -0.67 -11.16 -1.89
N GLU A 77 0.57 -10.68 -1.95
CA GLU A 77 1.50 -10.66 -0.82
C GLU A 77 1.71 -9.25 -0.27
N ASP A 78 1.65 -9.13 1.04
CA ASP A 78 2.02 -7.88 1.72
C ASP A 78 3.56 -7.74 1.69
N ILE A 79 4.05 -6.62 1.16
CA ILE A 79 5.47 -6.30 1.08
C ILE A 79 5.93 -5.68 2.41
N GLN A 80 6.96 -6.25 3.02
CA GLN A 80 7.60 -5.71 4.22
C GLN A 80 8.58 -4.59 3.86
N PHE A 81 9.40 -4.81 2.83
CA PHE A 81 10.37 -3.84 2.34
C PHE A 81 10.52 -3.95 0.82
N LEU A 82 10.56 -2.82 0.14
CA LEU A 82 10.86 -2.71 -1.28
C LEU A 82 11.78 -1.50 -1.48
N ARG A 83 12.93 -1.72 -2.11
CA ARG A 83 13.79 -0.67 -2.65
C ARG A 83 13.74 -0.70 -4.16
N ILE A 84 13.36 0.44 -4.74
CA ILE A 84 13.40 0.66 -6.18
C ILE A 84 14.60 1.55 -6.49
N LYS A 85 15.38 1.14 -7.47
CA LYS A 85 16.45 1.95 -8.05
C LYS A 85 15.99 2.44 -9.41
N ALA A 86 16.01 3.75 -9.61
CA ALA A 86 15.83 4.37 -10.91
C ALA A 86 17.20 4.79 -11.44
N GLN A 87 17.56 4.40 -12.66
CA GLN A 87 18.86 4.70 -13.24
C GLN A 87 18.78 5.12 -14.71
N LYS A 88 19.53 6.18 -15.04
CA LYS A 88 19.85 6.58 -16.41
C LYS A 88 21.27 7.09 -16.45
N ASP A 89 22.13 6.41 -17.21
CA ASP A 89 23.57 6.66 -17.20
C ASP A 89 24.16 6.60 -15.78
N SER A 90 24.73 7.71 -15.29
CA SER A 90 25.25 7.85 -13.92
C SER A 90 24.26 8.47 -12.94
N ASP A 91 23.08 8.91 -13.39
CA ASP A 91 22.05 9.47 -12.51
C ASP A 91 21.24 8.34 -11.86
N ILE A 92 21.07 8.41 -10.54
CA ILE A 92 20.51 7.34 -9.71
C ILE A 92 19.56 7.96 -8.68
N GLY A 93 18.30 7.50 -8.69
CA GLY A 93 17.33 7.73 -7.62
C GLY A 93 17.04 6.45 -6.85
N VAL A 94 16.83 6.56 -5.54
CA VAL A 94 16.46 5.44 -4.67
C VAL A 94 15.15 5.73 -3.95
N PHE A 95 14.25 4.75 -3.95
CA PHE A 95 12.94 4.85 -3.31
C PHE A 95 12.75 3.67 -2.37
N ASP A 96 12.61 3.96 -1.08
CA ASP A 96 12.41 2.95 -0.04
C ASP A 96 10.95 2.93 0.41
N ILE A 97 10.31 1.76 0.31
CA ILE A 97 8.95 1.51 0.77
C ILE A 97 9.01 0.45 1.85
N THR A 98 8.58 0.81 3.06
CA THR A 98 8.35 -0.14 4.17
C THR A 98 6.85 -0.35 4.30
N THR A 99 6.38 -1.59 4.45
CA THR A 99 4.96 -1.98 4.49
C THR A 99 4.14 -1.44 3.31
N LEU A 100 3.86 -2.27 2.32
CA LEU A 100 2.90 -2.00 1.25
C LEU A 100 1.95 -3.19 1.14
N LYS A 101 0.66 -2.96 1.37
CA LYS A 101 -0.31 -4.05 1.35
C LYS A 101 -0.49 -4.63 -0.05
N ALA A 102 -0.82 -5.91 -0.11
CA ALA A 102 -1.35 -6.55 -1.30
C ALA A 102 -2.51 -5.73 -1.87
N ASN A 103 -2.63 -5.71 -3.20
CA ASN A 103 -3.68 -5.00 -3.93
C ASN A 103 -3.82 -3.50 -3.53
N SER A 104 -2.71 -2.80 -3.34
CA SER A 104 -2.71 -1.39 -2.95
C SER A 104 -1.57 -0.59 -3.59
N SER A 105 -1.63 0.73 -3.45
CA SER A 105 -0.64 1.66 -4.03
C SER A 105 -0.08 2.61 -2.99
N VAL A 106 1.12 3.13 -3.25
CA VAL A 106 1.81 4.13 -2.46
C VAL A 106 2.39 5.23 -3.35
N VAL A 107 2.34 6.47 -2.88
CA VAL A 107 3.15 7.57 -3.41
C VAL A 107 4.39 7.69 -2.54
N VAL A 108 5.57 7.53 -3.13
CA VAL A 108 6.88 7.53 -2.45
C VAL A 108 7.80 8.56 -3.08
N MET A 109 8.49 9.34 -2.26
CA MET A 109 9.51 10.29 -2.70
C MET A 109 10.90 9.64 -2.70
N GLU A 110 11.79 10.15 -3.54
CA GLU A 110 13.19 9.74 -3.53
C GLU A 110 13.80 10.00 -2.14
N SER A 111 14.52 9.02 -1.62
CA SER A 111 14.91 8.92 -0.20
C SER A 111 15.77 10.08 0.31
N ASN A 112 16.48 10.79 -0.57
CA ASN A 112 17.32 11.95 -0.25
C ASN A 112 16.71 13.28 -0.74
N ALA A 113 15.44 13.26 -1.17
CA ALA A 113 14.75 14.40 -1.76
C ALA A 113 15.42 14.94 -3.04
N LEU A 114 15.99 14.05 -3.87
CA LEU A 114 16.54 14.44 -5.17
C LEU A 114 15.48 15.09 -6.06
N GLU A 115 15.91 16.06 -6.86
CA GLU A 115 15.03 16.74 -7.81
C GLU A 115 14.57 15.79 -8.92
N CYS A 116 13.31 15.92 -9.35
CA CYS A 116 12.73 15.11 -10.42
C CYS A 116 13.36 15.47 -11.77
N PRO A 117 13.95 14.50 -12.49
CA PRO A 117 14.39 14.71 -13.86
C PRO A 117 13.21 15.04 -14.79
N ASN A 118 13.45 15.90 -15.78
CA ASN A 118 12.43 16.30 -16.78
C ASN A 118 11.88 15.11 -17.59
N ASN A 119 12.66 14.05 -17.72
CA ASN A 119 12.33 12.82 -18.44
C ASN A 119 12.36 11.61 -17.50
N SER A 120 11.84 11.78 -16.29
CA SER A 120 11.87 10.73 -15.28
C SER A 120 11.24 9.42 -15.76
N GLU A 121 10.18 9.46 -16.59
CA GLU A 121 9.57 8.27 -17.19
C GLU A 121 10.51 7.45 -18.09
N ASP A 122 11.61 8.04 -18.61
CA ASP A 122 12.60 7.34 -19.45
C ASP A 122 13.65 6.58 -18.62
N TYR A 123 13.61 6.66 -17.29
CA TYR A 123 14.58 5.96 -16.44
C TYR A 123 14.30 4.46 -16.42
N HIS A 124 15.36 3.67 -16.26
CA HIS A 124 15.21 2.26 -15.98
C HIS A 124 14.93 2.08 -14.49
N TYR A 125 13.79 1.47 -14.16
CA TYR A 125 13.40 1.18 -12.79
C TYR A 125 13.54 -0.32 -12.52
N ASP A 126 14.30 -0.66 -11.49
CA ASP A 126 14.53 -2.03 -11.04
C ASP A 126 14.29 -2.17 -9.54
N VAL A 127 13.95 -3.40 -9.12
CA VAL A 127 13.95 -3.81 -7.73
C VAL A 127 15.39 -4.11 -7.29
N GLU A 128 15.91 -3.33 -6.35
CA GLU A 128 17.20 -3.62 -5.71
C GLU A 128 17.04 -4.58 -4.53
N ASN A 129 15.91 -4.48 -3.82
CA ASN A 129 15.60 -5.34 -2.69
C ASN A 129 14.07 -5.48 -2.54
N LEU A 130 13.60 -6.70 -2.32
CA LEU A 130 12.21 -7.03 -2.06
C LEU A 130 12.12 -8.09 -0.97
N ALA A 131 11.35 -7.80 0.07
CA ALA A 131 11.04 -8.71 1.16
C ALA A 131 9.55 -8.68 1.46
N TYR A 132 8.93 -9.85 1.50
CA TYR A 132 7.55 -10.04 1.90
C TYR A 132 7.43 -10.34 3.39
N PHE A 133 6.27 -10.01 3.97
CA PHE A 133 5.94 -10.46 5.31
C PHE A 133 5.86 -11.98 5.37
N GLN A 134 6.50 -12.59 6.37
CA GLN A 134 6.46 -14.04 6.58
C GLN A 134 5.16 -14.54 7.23
N SER A 135 4.36 -13.61 7.76
CA SER A 135 3.09 -13.88 8.42
C SER A 135 2.12 -12.74 8.12
N GLU A 136 0.82 -13.05 8.10
CA GLU A 136 -0.21 -12.05 7.90
C GLU A 136 -0.12 -10.93 8.96
N MET A 137 -0.25 -9.69 8.51
CA MET A 137 -0.35 -8.53 9.37
C MET A 137 -1.61 -8.61 10.23
N SER A 138 -1.45 -8.52 11.56
CA SER A 138 -2.57 -8.61 12.50
C SER A 138 -2.63 -7.41 13.44
N LEU A 139 -3.86 -7.03 13.78
CA LEU A 139 -4.14 -6.11 14.89
C LEU A 139 -4.32 -6.85 16.21
N HIS A 140 -4.26 -8.19 16.20
CA HIS A 140 -4.46 -9.04 17.38
C HIS A 140 -5.71 -8.63 18.18
N SER A 141 -6.85 -8.54 17.50
CA SER A 141 -8.09 -7.95 18.04
C SER A 141 -8.75 -8.77 19.16
N ASP A 142 -8.29 -9.99 19.37
CA ASP A 142 -8.59 -10.86 20.51
C ASP A 142 -7.76 -10.50 21.76
N VAL A 143 -6.64 -9.80 21.58
CA VAL A 143 -5.71 -9.38 22.63
C VAL A 143 -5.83 -7.90 22.93
N PHE A 144 -6.00 -7.07 21.89
CA PHE A 144 -5.99 -5.63 21.99
C PHE A 144 -7.21 -4.97 21.38
N LYS A 145 -7.65 -3.90 22.04
CA LYS A 145 -8.57 -2.93 21.45
C LYS A 145 -7.83 -1.62 21.22
N ILE A 146 -7.84 -1.17 19.98
CA ILE A 146 -7.15 0.04 19.54
C ILE A 146 -8.17 1.18 19.41
N MET A 147 -7.84 2.32 20.00
CA MET A 147 -8.55 3.58 19.80
C MET A 147 -7.54 4.61 19.32
N ALA A 148 -7.95 5.53 18.46
CA ALA A 148 -7.04 6.56 17.99
C ALA A 148 -7.79 7.85 17.63
N LYS A 149 -7.15 8.99 17.88
CA LYS A 149 -7.54 10.30 17.35
C LYS A 149 -6.29 11.04 16.89
N ASP A 150 -6.46 12.22 16.33
CA ASP A 150 -5.31 13.04 15.92
C ASP A 150 -4.28 13.15 17.05
N ASN A 151 -3.03 12.85 16.70
CA ASN A 151 -1.85 12.89 17.55
C ASN A 151 -1.77 11.86 18.70
N TRP A 152 -2.67 10.87 18.80
CA TRP A 152 -2.46 9.76 19.72
C TRP A 152 -3.08 8.43 19.31
N ILE A 153 -2.47 7.37 19.84
CA ILE A 153 -2.96 5.99 19.78
C ILE A 153 -3.10 5.47 21.21
N LYS A 154 -4.22 4.80 21.49
CA LYS A 154 -4.53 4.18 22.78
C LYS A 154 -4.75 2.69 22.57
N LEU A 155 -4.22 1.92 23.50
CA LEU A 155 -4.26 0.47 23.48
C LEU A 155 -4.85 -0.04 24.80
N GLU A 156 -5.88 -0.86 24.70
CA GLU A 156 -6.51 -1.56 25.82
C GLU A 156 -6.18 -3.05 25.71
N ASN A 157 -5.63 -3.66 26.77
CA ASN A 157 -5.39 -5.10 26.83
C ASN A 157 -6.67 -5.82 27.28
N ILE A 158 -7.29 -6.54 26.36
CA ILE A 158 -8.54 -7.27 26.57
C ILE A 158 -8.35 -8.80 26.68
N SER A 159 -7.11 -9.28 26.65
CA SER A 159 -6.79 -10.71 26.68
C SER A 159 -7.09 -11.40 28.01
N GLY A 160 -7.23 -10.63 29.09
CA GLY A 160 -7.37 -11.15 30.46
C GLY A 160 -6.06 -11.62 31.09
N GLN A 161 -4.91 -11.45 30.43
CA GLN A 161 -3.57 -11.75 30.95
C GLN A 161 -2.65 -10.54 30.85
N ASP A 162 -1.63 -10.47 31.70
CA ASP A 162 -0.59 -9.44 31.60
C ASP A 162 0.26 -9.66 30.34
N ILE A 163 0.47 -8.60 29.57
CA ILE A 163 1.39 -8.60 28.43
C ILE A 163 2.71 -7.99 28.90
N ASN A 164 3.78 -8.77 28.82
CA ASN A 164 5.09 -8.44 29.36
C ASN A 164 6.08 -8.23 28.21
N GLY A 165 6.15 -7.01 27.68
CA GLY A 165 7.01 -6.72 26.54
C GLY A 165 6.62 -5.43 25.85
N ASP A 166 7.51 -4.89 25.03
CA ASP A 166 7.18 -3.71 24.24
C ASP A 166 6.15 -4.06 23.16
N ILE A 167 5.15 -3.19 22.99
CA ILE A 167 4.15 -3.31 21.93
C ILE A 167 4.39 -2.18 20.93
N TYR A 168 4.37 -2.51 19.64
CA TYR A 168 4.53 -1.54 18.56
C TYR A 168 3.28 -1.52 17.70
N VAL A 169 2.65 -0.36 17.57
CA VAL A 169 1.53 -0.15 16.65
C VAL A 169 2.04 0.54 15.40
N TYR A 170 1.86 -0.08 14.23
CA TYR A 170 2.36 0.39 12.95
C TYR A 170 1.24 1.03 12.14
N PHE A 171 1.51 2.18 11.55
CA PHE A 171 0.54 2.91 10.73
C PHE A 171 1.21 3.63 9.57
N LYS A 172 0.41 3.94 8.54
CA LYS A 172 0.83 4.78 7.41
C LYS A 172 -0.15 5.90 7.15
N ASN A 173 0.34 6.96 6.54
CA ASN A 173 -0.53 7.97 5.96
C ASN A 173 -1.28 7.37 4.77
N TYR A 174 -2.56 7.68 4.65
CA TYR A 174 -3.49 7.08 3.71
C TYR A 174 -4.56 8.10 3.33
N GLU A 175 -4.53 8.55 2.09
CA GLU A 175 -5.47 9.54 1.54
C GLU A 175 -5.91 9.09 0.16
N ASN A 176 -7.18 9.32 -0.20
CA ASN A 176 -7.73 8.99 -1.51
C ASN A 176 -7.49 7.52 -1.95
N LYS A 177 -7.51 6.60 -0.98
CA LYS A 177 -7.24 5.17 -1.15
C LYS A 177 -5.79 4.81 -1.54
N ILE A 178 -4.84 5.71 -1.32
CA ILE A 178 -3.42 5.53 -1.65
C ILE A 178 -2.58 5.83 -0.41
N TYR A 179 -1.62 4.95 -0.10
CA TYR A 179 -0.64 5.21 0.96
C TYR A 179 0.28 6.37 0.58
N GLN A 180 0.63 7.20 1.56
CA GLN A 180 1.48 8.36 1.35
C GLN A 180 2.79 8.18 2.10
N GLY A 181 3.90 8.33 1.40
CA GLY A 181 5.24 8.10 1.93
C GLY A 181 5.67 6.64 1.88
N GLY A 182 6.97 6.44 1.71
CA GLY A 182 7.66 5.17 1.80
C GLY A 182 7.70 4.61 3.22
N ILE A 183 7.83 5.46 4.24
CA ILE A 183 7.99 5.01 5.63
C ILE A 183 6.70 4.54 6.33
N THR A 184 6.83 3.50 7.15
CA THR A 184 5.81 3.06 8.11
C THR A 184 6.15 3.65 9.48
N TYR A 185 5.25 4.47 10.00
CA TYR A 185 5.40 5.00 11.36
C TYR A 185 5.07 3.94 12.39
N ARG A 186 5.63 4.08 13.59
CA ARG A 186 5.33 3.21 14.73
C ARG A 186 5.22 3.98 16.03
N VAL A 187 4.29 3.56 16.87
CA VAL A 187 4.17 4.00 18.27
C VAL A 187 4.59 2.87 19.18
N LYS A 188 5.49 3.17 20.13
CA LYS A 188 5.97 2.20 21.11
C LYS A 188 5.22 2.36 22.43
N PHE A 189 4.64 1.28 22.94
CA PHE A 189 4.11 1.16 24.31
C PHE A 189 5.13 0.33 25.11
N ALA A 190 5.93 1.03 25.92
CA ALA A 190 7.08 0.41 26.58
C ALA A 190 6.67 -0.41 27.82
N GLY A 191 7.26 -1.59 27.99
CA GLY A 191 7.10 -2.41 29.20
C GLY A 191 5.76 -3.14 29.34
N GLY A 192 4.95 -3.18 28.28
CA GLY A 192 3.72 -3.98 28.24
C GLY A 192 2.50 -3.31 28.86
N ILE A 193 1.41 -4.08 28.99
CA ILE A 193 0.11 -3.61 29.46
C ILE A 193 -0.51 -4.66 30.38
N LYS A 194 -0.88 -4.27 31.59
CA LYS A 194 -1.60 -5.13 32.54
C LYS A 194 -2.97 -5.55 32.00
N ALA A 195 -3.46 -6.72 32.42
CA ALA A 195 -4.79 -7.19 32.02
C ALA A 195 -5.87 -6.13 32.32
N GLY A 196 -6.69 -5.80 31.32
CA GLY A 196 -7.75 -4.77 31.43
C GLY A 196 -7.25 -3.32 31.47
N ALA A 197 -5.94 -3.08 31.48
CA ALA A 197 -5.41 -1.73 31.50
C ALA A 197 -5.45 -1.08 30.10
N THR A 198 -5.48 0.25 30.11
CA THR A 198 -5.49 1.09 28.92
C THR A 198 -4.35 2.09 29.00
N ILE A 199 -3.52 2.17 27.95
CA ILE A 199 -2.40 3.11 27.86
C ILE A 199 -2.58 3.98 26.61
N GLU A 200 -2.22 5.26 26.71
CA GLU A 200 -2.25 6.24 25.61
C GLU A 200 -0.83 6.72 25.31
N MET A 201 -0.48 6.82 24.03
CA MET A 201 0.80 7.32 23.57
C MET A 201 0.61 8.38 22.49
N GLN A 202 1.42 9.44 22.56
CA GLN A 202 1.46 10.47 21.54
C GLN A 202 2.07 9.94 20.23
N SER A 203 1.55 10.42 19.11
CA SER A 203 2.01 10.08 17.77
C SER A 203 1.81 11.25 16.83
N GLN A 204 2.82 12.11 16.72
CA GLN A 204 2.75 13.38 15.98
C GLN A 204 2.27 13.24 14.53
N HIS A 205 2.58 12.12 13.87
CA HIS A 205 2.20 11.90 12.47
C HIS A 205 0.87 11.15 12.30
N TYR A 206 0.21 10.73 13.39
CA TYR A 206 -1.07 10.02 13.27
C TYR A 206 -2.23 11.01 13.15
N SER A 207 -3.03 10.85 12.10
CA SER A 207 -4.33 11.51 11.96
C SER A 207 -5.43 10.47 11.76
N ASN A 208 -6.56 10.66 12.43
CA ASN A 208 -7.71 9.75 12.27
C ASN A 208 -8.37 9.83 10.88
N LYS A 209 -8.13 10.90 10.13
CA LYS A 209 -8.68 11.11 8.78
C LYS A 209 -7.70 10.71 7.69
N LYS A 210 -6.39 10.80 7.97
CA LYS A 210 -5.31 10.71 6.97
C LYS A 210 -4.31 9.60 7.26
N SER A 211 -4.56 8.76 8.27
CA SER A 211 -3.70 7.63 8.59
C SER A 211 -4.52 6.36 8.76
N LYS A 212 -3.86 5.23 8.54
CA LYS A 212 -4.42 3.89 8.70
C LYS A 212 -3.47 3.04 9.54
N ILE A 213 -3.98 2.50 10.65
CA ILE A 213 -3.28 1.48 11.43
C ILE A 213 -3.28 0.18 10.63
N LEU A 214 -2.11 -0.43 10.50
CA LEU A 214 -1.89 -1.57 9.62
C LEU A 214 -1.82 -2.88 10.42
N TYR A 215 -0.95 -2.90 11.43
CA TYR A 215 -0.71 -4.06 12.29
C TYR A 215 -0.09 -3.61 13.61
N LEU A 216 0.03 -4.56 14.54
CA LEU A 216 0.84 -4.38 15.73
C LEU A 216 1.71 -5.61 15.97
N THR A 217 2.81 -5.43 16.67
CA THR A 217 3.66 -6.53 17.15
C THR A 217 3.84 -6.42 18.66
N TYR A 218 3.95 -7.55 19.32
CA TYR A 218 4.23 -7.65 20.75
C TYR A 218 4.97 -8.95 21.04
N GLN A 219 5.64 -9.00 22.18
CA GLN A 219 6.36 -10.18 22.70
C GLN A 219 5.72 -10.64 24.00
#